data_AF-A0A0R3R9T8-F1
#
_entry.id   AF-A0A0R3R9T8-F1
#
_cell.length_a   1.000
_cell.length_b   1.000
_cell.length_c   1.000
_cell.angle_alpha   90.00
_cell.angle_beta   90.00
_cell.angle_gamma   90.00
#
_symmetry.space_group_name_H-M   'P 1'
#
loop_
_entity.id
_entity.type
_entity.pdbx_description
1 polymer ?
#
loop_
_entity_poly.entity_id
_entity_poly.type
_entity_poly.pdbx_seq_one_letter_code
_entity_poly.pdbx_strand_id
1 'polypeptide(L)'
;VLLFCVSGCIIFGFISSFSKDLLTATIYRTIIGLFNGGQIAAMFVYVVEMLPKKDRIWVTTLISFSPNVILLAIMAYYSQNWRQLAIVVSFLTSPAILLCILSYESPRWLIQKGRINEAHHVLKQITRWNGRNDVTNDMIEEILREKRNRRNYYIYHLFHTRQLTTLAASMINYGMLFSMEKLPGSIYTNNIMLGLIR
;
A
#
# COMPACT_ATOMS: atom_id res chain seq x y z
N VAL A 1 -10.38 -2.26 8.37
CA VAL A 1 -10.33 -1.20 7.34
C VAL A 1 -9.69 -1.72 6.06
N LEU A 2 -8.46 -2.25 6.12
CA LEU A 2 -7.77 -2.82 4.95
C LEU A 2 -8.62 -3.84 4.18
N LEU A 3 -9.20 -4.83 4.86
CA LEU A 3 -10.03 -5.85 4.22
C LEU A 3 -11.22 -5.25 3.46
N PHE A 4 -11.90 -4.26 4.05
CA PHE A 4 -13.01 -3.55 3.42
C PHE A 4 -12.59 -2.78 2.16
N CYS A 5 -11.45 -2.08 2.22
CA CYS A 5 -10.92 -1.36 1.07
C CYS A 5 -10.49 -2.31 -0.06
N VAL A 6 -9.79 -3.39 0.27
CA VAL A 6 -9.34 -4.40 -0.70
C VAL A 6 -10.52 -5.12 -1.34
N SER A 7 -11.54 -5.51 -0.56
CA SER A 7 -12.76 -6.11 -1.12
C SER A 7 -13.50 -5.14 -2.03
N GLY A 8 -13.59 -3.86 -1.66
CA GLY A 8 -14.17 -2.81 -2.50
C GLY A 8 -13.45 -2.69 -3.84
N CYS A 9 -12.12 -2.59 -3.83
CA CYS A 9 -11.30 -2.53 -5.05
C CYS A 9 -11.56 -3.72 -5.99
N ILE A 10 -11.61 -4.95 -5.46
CA ILE A 10 -11.81 -6.16 -6.27
C ILE A 10 -13.21 -6.21 -6.87
N ILE A 11 -14.24 -5.96 -6.06
CA ILE A 11 -15.65 -6.01 -6.49
C ILE A 11 -15.91 -4.95 -7.57
N PHE A 12 -15.56 -3.70 -7.30
CA PHE A 12 -15.77 -2.62 -8.25
C PHE A 12 -14.87 -2.73 -9.48
N GLY A 13 -13.65 -3.27 -9.35
CA GLY A 13 -12.77 -3.59 -10.49
C GLY A 13 -13.36 -4.63 -11.43
N PHE A 14 -13.99 -5.66 -10.87
CA PHE A 14 -14.68 -6.69 -11.65
C PHE A 14 -15.92 -6.11 -12.34
N ILE A 15 -16.75 -5.36 -11.61
CA ILE A 15 -17.96 -4.70 -12.15
C ILE A 15 -17.59 -3.70 -13.27
N SER A 16 -16.50 -2.96 -13.11
CA SER A 16 -16.02 -2.00 -14.11
C SER A 16 -15.72 -2.68 -15.46
N SER A 17 -15.30 -3.94 -15.45
CA SER A 17 -14.99 -4.71 -16.66
C SER A 17 -16.22 -4.99 -17.53
N PHE A 18 -17.42 -5.01 -16.95
CA PHE A 18 -18.69 -5.23 -17.65
C PHE A 18 -19.37 -3.94 -18.12
N SER A 19 -18.80 -2.77 -17.83
CA SER A 19 -19.38 -1.48 -18.22
C SER A 19 -19.40 -1.30 -19.74
N LYS A 20 -20.59 -1.03 -20.29
CA LYS A 20 -20.82 -0.77 -21.71
C LYS A 20 -20.71 0.72 -22.04
N ASP A 21 -21.07 1.58 -21.10
CA ASP A 21 -21.06 3.04 -21.24
C ASP A 21 -19.88 3.69 -20.52
N LEU A 22 -19.35 4.76 -21.13
CA LEU A 22 -18.20 5.51 -20.61
C LEU A 22 -18.51 6.20 -19.28
N LEU A 23 -19.74 6.71 -19.10
CA LEU A 23 -20.18 7.30 -17.83
C LEU A 23 -20.18 6.27 -16.70
N THR A 24 -20.77 5.10 -16.95
CA THR A 24 -20.83 4.00 -15.99
C THR A 24 -19.43 3.48 -15.64
N ALA A 25 -18.54 3.37 -16.64
CA ALA A 25 -17.14 3.01 -16.43
C ALA A 25 -16.40 4.03 -15.54
N THR A 26 -16.68 5.32 -15.74
CA THR A 26 -16.07 6.42 -14.98
C THR A 26 -16.53 6.41 -13.52
N ILE A 27 -17.83 6.24 -13.27
CA ILE A 27 -18.38 6.16 -11.90
C ILE A 27 -17.72 5.02 -11.13
N TYR A 28 -17.65 3.82 -11.72
CA TYR A 28 -16.99 2.68 -11.06
C TYR A 28 -15.50 2.94 -10.82
N ARG A 29 -14.79 3.56 -11.77
CA ARG A 29 -13.39 3.93 -11.58
C ARG A 29 -13.18 4.96 -10.46
N THR A 30 -14.06 5.94 -10.32
CA THR A 30 -14.01 6.92 -9.22
C THR A 30 -14.18 6.21 -7.87
N ILE A 31 -15.13 5.28 -7.78
CA ILE A 31 -15.35 4.48 -6.56
C ILE A 31 -14.12 3.64 -6.23
N ILE A 32 -13.52 2.95 -7.22
CA ILE A 32 -12.26 2.20 -7.05
C ILE A 32 -11.15 3.14 -6.55
N GLY A 33 -11.04 4.35 -7.10
CA GLY A 33 -10.07 5.35 -6.67
C GLY A 33 -10.20 5.73 -5.18
N LEU A 34 -11.43 5.88 -4.68
CA LEU A 34 -11.68 6.15 -3.26
C LEU A 34 -11.21 4.99 -2.37
N PHE A 35 -11.55 3.75 -2.73
CA PHE A 35 -11.10 2.57 -2.00
C PHE A 35 -9.58 2.39 -2.07
N ASN A 36 -8.99 2.68 -3.21
CA ASN A 36 -7.54 2.60 -3.42
C ASN A 36 -6.79 3.61 -2.55
N GLY A 37 -7.28 4.86 -2.44
CA GLY A 37 -6.69 5.85 -1.53
C GLY A 37 -6.71 5.41 -0.07
N GLY A 38 -7.84 4.85 0.39
CA GLY A 38 -7.95 4.29 1.74
C GLY A 38 -7.04 3.06 1.95
N GLN A 39 -6.93 2.21 0.93
CA GLN A 39 -6.05 1.05 0.94
C GLN A 39 -4.59 1.46 1.08
N ILE A 40 -4.10 2.40 0.26
CA ILE A 40 -2.70 2.87 0.31
C ILE A 40 -2.37 3.45 1.68
N ALA A 41 -3.25 4.30 2.22
CA ALA A 41 -3.03 4.92 3.53
C ALA A 41 -2.96 3.88 4.64
N ALA A 42 -3.91 2.94 4.70
CA ALA A 42 -3.93 1.92 5.73
C ALA A 42 -2.79 0.90 5.58
N MET A 43 -2.40 0.57 4.34
CA MET A 43 -1.34 -0.39 4.06
C MET A 43 0.02 0.17 4.44
N PHE A 44 0.29 1.44 4.13
CA PHE A 44 1.53 2.11 4.51
C PHE A 44 1.70 2.15 6.03
N VAL A 45 0.63 2.50 6.77
CA VAL A 45 0.65 2.48 8.23
C VAL A 45 0.93 1.07 8.74
N TYR A 46 0.23 0.06 8.22
CA TYR A 46 0.42 -1.33 8.63
C TYR A 46 1.87 -1.81 8.45
N VAL A 47 2.48 -1.54 7.29
CA VAL A 47 3.87 -1.92 6.99
C VAL A 47 4.85 -1.22 7.94
N VAL A 48 4.68 0.07 8.17
CA VAL A 48 5.55 0.85 9.08
C VAL A 48 5.42 0.38 10.53
N GLU A 49 4.23 -0.04 10.96
CA GLU A 49 3.98 -0.51 12.32
C GLU A 49 4.49 -1.92 12.58
N MET A 50 4.43 -2.80 11.58
CA MET A 50 4.88 -4.19 11.70
C MET A 50 6.40 -4.36 11.55
N LEU A 51 7.06 -3.47 10.81
CA LEU A 51 8.48 -3.62 10.50
C LEU A 51 9.40 -2.89 11.50
N PRO A 52 10.59 -3.46 11.78
CA PRO A 52 11.64 -2.77 12.52
C PRO A 52 12.25 -1.61 11.72
N LYS A 53 12.71 -0.56 12.40
CA LYS A 53 13.21 0.70 11.80
C LYS A 53 14.27 0.49 10.70
N LYS A 54 15.06 -0.58 10.77
CA LYS A 54 16.16 -0.88 9.84
C LYS A 54 15.68 -1.33 8.46
N ASP A 55 14.61 -2.13 8.42
CA ASP A 55 14.16 -2.78 7.17
C ASP A 55 12.93 -2.10 6.55
N ARG A 56 12.33 -1.13 7.26
CA ARG A 56 11.15 -0.38 6.82
C ARG A 56 11.28 0.17 5.40
N ILE A 57 12.40 0.84 5.09
CA ILE A 57 12.58 1.52 3.81
C ILE A 57 12.66 0.47 2.69
N TRP A 58 13.50 -0.55 2.85
CA TRP A 58 13.68 -1.61 1.85
C TRP A 58 12.39 -2.37 1.54
N VAL A 59 11.68 -2.82 2.58
CA VAL A 59 10.45 -3.60 2.41
C VAL A 59 9.32 -2.73 1.83
N THR A 60 9.22 -1.46 2.25
CA THR A 60 8.22 -0.54 1.69
C THR A 60 8.50 -0.28 0.21
N THR A 61 9.77 -0.10 -0.18
CA THR A 61 10.15 0.07 -1.60
C THR A 61 9.81 -1.16 -2.44
N LEU A 62 10.11 -2.36 -1.92
CA LEU A 62 9.78 -3.64 -2.58
C LEU A 62 8.28 -3.83 -2.77
N ILE A 63 7.48 -3.51 -1.75
CA ILE A 63 6.02 -3.67 -1.78
C ILE A 63 5.36 -2.63 -2.68
N SER A 64 5.85 -1.39 -2.69
CA SER A 64 5.12 -0.28 -3.29
C SER A 64 5.42 0.01 -4.76
N PHE A 65 6.64 -0.23 -5.30
CA PHE A 65 7.03 0.49 -6.53
C PHE A 65 7.52 -0.35 -7.71
N SER A 66 8.72 -0.94 -7.69
CA SER A 66 9.36 -1.38 -8.95
C SER A 66 8.84 -2.72 -9.53
N PRO A 67 8.66 -3.81 -8.76
CA PRO A 67 8.26 -5.10 -9.35
C PRO A 67 6.81 -5.12 -9.84
N ASN A 68 5.91 -4.40 -9.17
CA ASN A 68 4.49 -4.40 -9.51
C ASN A 68 4.20 -3.74 -10.85
N VAL A 69 4.94 -2.68 -11.21
CA VAL A 69 4.79 -1.99 -12.50
C VAL A 69 5.23 -2.89 -13.66
N ILE A 70 6.32 -3.64 -13.48
CA ILE A 70 6.82 -4.58 -14.48
C ILE A 70 5.81 -5.71 -14.68
N LEU A 71 5.31 -6.31 -13.59
CA LEU A 71 4.28 -7.35 -13.65
C LEU A 71 3.01 -6.84 -14.35
N LEU A 72 2.56 -5.62 -14.01
CA LEU A 72 1.41 -5.00 -14.64
C LEU A 72 1.61 -4.77 -16.14
N ALA A 73 2.79 -4.30 -16.55
CA ALA A 73 3.11 -4.06 -17.95
C ALA A 73 3.12 -5.37 -18.77
N ILE A 74 3.67 -6.45 -18.20
CA ILE A 74 3.64 -7.79 -18.82
C ILE A 74 2.19 -8.27 -18.98
N MET A 75 1.37 -8.17 -17.92
CA MET A 75 -0.05 -8.56 -18.00
C MET A 75 -0.82 -7.72 -19.01
N ALA A 76 -0.52 -6.42 -19.10
CA ALA A 76 -1.13 -5.54 -20.07
C ALA A 76 -0.79 -5.93 -21.52
N TYR A 77 0.47 -6.33 -21.76
CA TYR A 77 0.92 -6.83 -23.06
C TYR A 77 0.14 -8.07 -23.50
N TYR A 78 -0.12 -9.01 -22.58
CA TYR A 78 -0.87 -10.24 -22.87
C TYR A 78 -2.38 -10.01 -23.01
N SER A 79 -2.97 -9.13 -22.19
CA SER A 79 -4.42 -8.94 -22.20
C SER A 79 -4.92 -8.18 -23.42
N GLN A 80 -4.15 -7.22 -23.98
CA GLN A 80 -4.47 -6.36 -25.15
C GLN A 80 -5.79 -5.54 -25.06
N ASN A 81 -6.74 -5.94 -24.23
CA ASN A 81 -8.03 -5.33 -23.93
C ASN A 81 -8.06 -4.88 -22.47
N TRP A 82 -8.45 -3.63 -22.23
CA TRP A 82 -8.53 -3.07 -20.87
C TRP A 82 -9.52 -3.81 -19.96
N ARG A 83 -10.56 -4.43 -20.53
CA ARG A 83 -11.55 -5.24 -19.78
C ARG A 83 -10.95 -6.54 -19.27
N GLN A 84 -10.18 -7.23 -20.11
CA GLN A 84 -9.48 -8.46 -19.72
C GLN A 84 -8.39 -8.15 -18.70
N LEU A 85 -7.67 -7.03 -18.88
CA LEU A 85 -6.69 -6.54 -17.92
C LEU A 85 -7.34 -6.30 -16.54
N ALA A 86 -8.50 -5.64 -16.49
CA ALA A 86 -9.20 -5.38 -15.24
C ALA A 86 -9.63 -6.67 -14.52
N ILE A 87 -10.10 -7.68 -15.26
CA ILE A 87 -10.43 -9.01 -14.70
C ILE A 87 -9.17 -9.69 -14.14
N VAL A 88 -8.08 -9.72 -14.92
CA VAL A 88 -6.82 -10.33 -14.51
C VAL A 88 -6.26 -9.66 -13.25
N VAL A 89 -6.29 -8.33 -13.18
CA VAL A 89 -5.83 -7.58 -12.00
C VAL A 89 -6.72 -7.84 -10.78
N SER A 90 -8.04 -7.88 -10.93
CA SER A 90 -8.96 -8.24 -9.84
C SER A 90 -8.69 -9.68 -9.34
N PHE A 91 -8.43 -10.61 -10.25
CA PHE A 91 -8.10 -11.98 -9.91
C PHE A 91 -6.77 -12.09 -9.18
N LEU A 92 -5.72 -11.41 -9.67
CA LEU A 92 -4.40 -11.40 -9.03
C LEU A 92 -4.44 -10.77 -7.62
N THR A 93 -5.37 -9.84 -7.39
CA THR A 93 -5.54 -9.18 -6.09
C THR A 93 -6.38 -10.03 -5.12
N SER A 94 -7.11 -11.05 -5.60
CA SER A 94 -7.98 -11.89 -4.76
C SER A 94 -7.26 -12.64 -3.62
N PRO A 95 -6.02 -13.17 -3.78
CA PRO A 95 -5.30 -13.82 -2.68
C PRO A 95 -4.94 -12.83 -1.56
N ALA A 96 -4.90 -11.52 -1.85
CA ALA A 96 -4.64 -10.51 -0.83
C ALA A 96 -5.73 -10.48 0.26
N ILE A 97 -6.98 -10.85 -0.06
CA ILE A 97 -8.03 -11.00 0.95
C ILE A 97 -7.67 -12.11 1.94
N LEU A 98 -7.24 -13.26 1.43
CA LEU A 98 -6.84 -14.39 2.28
C LEU A 98 -5.65 -13.99 3.16
N LEU A 99 -4.64 -13.34 2.58
CA LEU A 99 -3.49 -12.83 3.32
C LEU A 99 -3.90 -11.83 4.40
N CYS A 100 -4.83 -10.91 4.12
CA CYS A 100 -5.35 -9.98 5.12
C CYS A 100 -6.09 -10.67 6.27
N ILE A 101 -6.79 -11.77 6.01
CA ILE A 101 -7.49 -12.54 7.06
C ILE A 101 -6.50 -13.32 7.92
N LEU A 102 -5.43 -13.87 7.34
CA LEU A 102 -4.39 -14.60 8.08
C LEU A 102 -3.43 -13.66 8.83
N SER A 103 -3.36 -12.39 8.43
CA SER A 103 -2.44 -11.42 9.01
C SER A 103 -2.88 -10.99 10.41
N TYR A 104 -1.91 -10.83 11.32
CA TYR A 104 -2.17 -10.28 12.64
C TYR A 104 -2.41 -8.77 12.58
N GLU A 105 -3.25 -8.28 13.49
CA GLU A 105 -3.48 -6.84 13.69
C GLU A 105 -2.25 -6.15 14.26
N SER A 106 -2.08 -4.85 13.97
CA SER A 106 -0.87 -4.13 14.38
C SER A 106 -0.72 -4.04 15.91
N PRO A 107 0.48 -4.30 16.46
CA PRO A 107 0.70 -4.23 17.92
C PRO A 107 0.37 -2.86 18.51
N ARG A 108 0.67 -1.79 17.76
CA ARG A 108 0.36 -0.41 18.17
C ARG A 108 -1.15 -0.16 18.27
N TRP A 109 -1.92 -0.64 17.30
CA TRP A 109 -3.38 -0.53 17.33
C TRP A 109 -4.00 -1.32 18.49
N LEU A 110 -3.50 -2.53 18.75
CA LEU A 110 -3.92 -3.36 19.89
C LEU A 110 -3.65 -2.66 21.24
N ILE A 111 -2.47 -2.05 21.40
CA ILE A 111 -2.11 -1.26 22.60
C ILE A 111 -2.98 0.00 22.72
N GLN A 112 -3.30 0.65 21.60
CA GLN A 112 -4.19 1.80 21.61
C GLN A 112 -5.61 1.43 22.06
N LYS A 113 -6.10 0.26 21.65
CA LYS A 113 -7.38 -0.34 22.07
C LYS A 113 -7.38 -0.96 23.47
N GLY A 114 -6.23 -1.01 24.16
CA GLY A 114 -6.11 -1.58 25.50
C GLY A 114 -5.98 -3.11 25.54
N ARG A 115 -5.83 -3.77 24.38
CA ARG A 115 -5.67 -5.22 24.27
C ARG A 115 -4.18 -5.61 24.37
N ILE A 116 -3.59 -5.39 25.54
CA ILE A 116 -2.15 -5.56 25.76
C ILE A 116 -1.71 -7.02 25.61
N ASN A 117 -2.51 -7.98 26.09
CA ASN A 117 -2.19 -9.41 26.00
C ASN A 117 -2.05 -9.91 24.56
N GLU A 118 -2.91 -9.43 23.66
CA GLU A 118 -2.82 -9.78 22.23
C GLU A 118 -1.63 -9.09 21.55
N ALA A 119 -1.35 -7.84 21.92
CA ALA A 119 -0.15 -7.16 21.45
C ALA A 119 1.12 -7.94 21.84
N HIS A 120 1.19 -8.49 23.06
CA HIS A 120 2.29 -9.38 23.48
C HIS A 120 2.37 -10.63 22.59
N HIS A 121 1.24 -11.27 22.27
CA HIS A 121 1.24 -12.46 21.42
C HIS A 121 1.78 -12.16 20.02
N VAL A 122 1.32 -11.07 19.41
CA VAL A 122 1.79 -10.64 18.07
C VAL A 122 3.27 -10.27 18.10
N LEU A 123 3.69 -9.45 19.06
CA LEU A 123 5.11 -9.08 19.20
C LEU A 123 6.00 -10.30 19.47
N LYS A 124 5.56 -11.25 20.29
CA LYS A 124 6.30 -12.50 20.55
C LYS A 124 6.48 -13.33 19.29
N GLN A 125 5.51 -13.36 18.39
CA GLN A 125 5.68 -14.04 17.09
C GLN A 125 6.65 -13.29 16.18
N ILE A 126 6.58 -11.96 16.14
CA ILE A 126 7.52 -11.13 15.36
C ILE A 126 8.96 -11.27 15.89
N THR A 127 9.14 -11.27 17.22
CA THR A 127 10.46 -11.39 17.86
C THR A 127 11.02 -12.80 17.85
N ARG A 128 10.17 -13.83 17.80
CA ARG A 128 10.57 -15.23 17.55
C ARG A 128 11.35 -15.37 16.26
N TRP A 129 10.90 -14.69 15.20
CA TRP A 129 11.56 -14.74 13.90
C TRP A 129 12.90 -13.99 13.92
N ASN A 130 13.04 -13.00 14.81
CA ASN A 130 14.25 -12.21 15.00
C ASN A 130 15.20 -12.75 16.10
N GLY A 131 14.88 -13.88 16.73
CA GLY A 131 15.71 -14.48 17.78
C GLY A 131 15.86 -13.65 19.07
N ARG A 132 14.99 -12.66 19.30
CA ARG A 132 15.06 -11.72 20.44
C ARG A 132 13.79 -11.73 21.29
N ASN A 133 13.51 -12.88 21.90
CA ASN A 133 12.26 -13.08 22.66
C ASN A 133 12.09 -12.12 23.86
N ASP A 134 13.19 -11.65 24.46
CA ASP A 134 13.18 -10.88 25.71
C ASP A 134 12.85 -9.38 25.54
N VAL A 135 12.91 -8.84 24.32
CA VAL A 135 12.73 -7.39 24.06
C VAL A 135 11.23 -6.99 23.97
N THR A 136 10.33 -7.97 24.09
CA THR A 136 8.89 -7.78 23.88
C THR A 136 8.26 -6.81 24.90
N ASN A 137 8.69 -6.88 26.17
CA ASN A 137 8.16 -6.02 27.23
C ASN A 137 8.66 -4.58 27.10
N ASP A 138 9.94 -4.41 26.77
CA ASP A 138 10.57 -3.10 26.57
C ASP A 138 9.91 -2.33 25.41
N MET A 139 9.59 -3.01 24.31
CA MET A 139 8.91 -2.40 23.16
C MET A 139 7.49 -1.93 23.52
N ILE A 140 6.77 -2.68 24.35
CA ILE A 140 5.43 -2.28 24.80
C ILE A 140 5.53 -1.10 25.75
N GLU A 141 6.51 -1.08 26.65
CA GLU A 141 6.73 0.05 27.55
C GLU A 141 7.13 1.31 26.77
N GLU A 142 7.94 1.18 25.72
CA GLU A 142 8.27 2.29 24.80
C GLU A 142 7.02 2.84 24.09
N ILE A 143 6.16 1.96 23.55
CA ILE A 143 4.90 2.37 22.91
C ILE A 143 3.93 3.01 23.91
N LEU A 144 3.87 2.51 25.15
CA LEU A 144 3.06 3.09 26.23
C LEU A 144 3.62 4.45 26.68
N ARG A 145 4.95 4.62 26.73
CA ARG A 145 5.61 5.91 26.99
C ARG A 145 5.32 6.90 25.87
N GLU A 146 5.38 6.51 24.60
CA GLU A 146 4.95 7.33 23.45
C GLU A 146 3.47 7.75 23.59
N LYS A 147 2.58 6.82 24.00
CA LYS A 147 1.16 7.11 24.24
C LYS A 147 0.94 8.10 25.40
N ARG A 148 1.75 8.03 26.46
CA ARG A 148 1.69 8.95 27.61
C ARG A 148 2.21 10.34 27.25
N ASN A 149 3.22 10.40 26.39
CA ASN A 149 3.88 11.63 25.96
C ASN A 149 3.23 12.23 24.69
N ARG A 150 1.88 12.30 24.63
CA ARG A 150 1.19 12.93 23.51
C ARG A 150 1.51 14.42 23.48
N ARG A 151 2.51 14.81 22.71
CA ARG A 151 2.66 16.20 22.29
C ARG A 151 1.53 16.53 21.31
N ASN A 152 0.85 17.64 21.53
CA ASN A 152 -0.15 18.15 20.59
C ASN A 152 0.59 18.66 19.34
N TYR A 153 0.66 17.83 18.31
CA TYR A 153 1.17 18.24 17.01
C TYR A 153 0.03 18.84 16.20
N TYR A 154 0.19 20.09 15.76
CA TYR A 154 -0.75 20.79 14.89
C TYR A 154 -0.34 20.63 13.42
N ILE A 155 -1.32 20.70 12.50
CA ILE A 155 -1.11 20.53 11.05
C ILE A 155 -0.01 21.45 10.51
N TYR A 156 0.16 22.64 11.09
CA TYR A 156 1.21 23.60 10.70
C TYR A 156 2.64 23.09 10.94
N HIS A 157 2.86 22.18 11.91
CA HIS A 157 4.18 21.55 12.11
C HIS A 157 4.54 20.58 10.98
N LEU A 158 3.55 20.05 10.24
CA LEU A 158 3.78 19.19 9.08
C LEU A 158 4.44 19.98 7.93
N PHE A 159 4.09 21.25 7.78
CA PHE A 159 4.56 22.13 6.70
C PHE A 159 5.92 22.78 6.97
N HIS A 160 6.49 22.64 8.18
CA HIS A 160 7.77 23.26 8.52
C HIS A 160 8.99 22.42 8.08
N THR A 161 8.79 21.14 7.73
CA THR A 161 9.88 20.24 7.36
C THR A 161 10.14 20.29 5.85
N ARG A 162 11.39 20.01 5.43
CA ARG A 162 11.95 20.04 4.05
C ARG A 162 11.29 19.08 3.03
N GLN A 163 9.98 18.84 3.14
CA GLN A 163 9.15 17.88 2.37
C GLN A 163 8.66 18.40 1.00
N LEU A 164 8.89 19.68 0.68
CA LEU A 164 8.53 20.24 -0.63
C LEU A 164 9.37 19.64 -1.77
N THR A 165 10.62 19.26 -1.53
CA THR A 165 11.46 18.61 -2.56
C THR A 165 10.98 17.20 -2.87
N THR A 166 10.45 16.46 -1.89
CA THR A 166 9.85 15.15 -2.11
C THR A 166 8.52 15.21 -2.85
N LEU A 167 7.74 16.28 -2.67
CA LEU A 167 6.52 16.54 -3.45
C LEU A 167 6.84 16.87 -4.91
N ALA A 168 7.86 17.68 -5.17
CA ALA A 168 8.31 17.96 -6.52
C ALA A 168 8.82 16.68 -7.22
N ALA A 169 9.61 15.86 -6.51
CA ALA A 169 10.09 14.59 -7.05
C ALA A 169 8.96 13.59 -7.36
N SER A 170 7.92 13.51 -6.51
CA SER A 170 6.76 12.66 -6.79
C SER A 170 5.90 13.20 -7.93
N MET A 171 5.73 14.52 -8.05
CA MET A 171 5.04 15.13 -9.20
C MET A 171 5.76 14.86 -10.52
N ILE A 172 7.09 14.93 -10.55
CA ILE A 172 7.89 14.59 -11.74
C ILE A 172 7.73 13.10 -12.08
N ASN A 173 7.72 12.23 -11.07
CA ASN A 173 7.54 10.79 -11.23
C ASN A 173 6.20 10.43 -11.89
N TYR A 174 5.09 11.01 -11.40
CA TYR A 174 3.75 10.85 -11.99
C TYR A 174 3.62 11.55 -13.34
N GLY A 175 4.22 12.73 -13.52
CA GLY A 175 4.23 13.45 -14.80
C GLY A 175 4.90 12.66 -15.92
N MET A 176 6.00 11.96 -15.62
CA MET A 176 6.64 11.03 -16.57
C MET A 176 5.74 9.84 -16.91
N LEU A 177 5.03 9.27 -15.91
CA LEU A 177 4.11 8.16 -16.13
C LEU A 177 2.98 8.55 -17.11
N PHE A 178 2.37 9.72 -16.94
CA PHE A 178 1.31 10.20 -17.85
C PHE A 178 1.83 10.63 -19.23
N SER A 179 3.11 10.97 -19.34
CA SER A 179 3.73 11.35 -20.62
C SER A 179 4.26 10.16 -21.43
N MET A 180 4.12 8.93 -20.92
CA MET A 180 4.59 7.69 -21.57
C MET A 180 3.96 7.45 -22.94
N GLU A 181 2.76 7.96 -23.18
CA GLU A 181 2.06 7.85 -24.47
C GLU A 181 2.70 8.71 -25.57
N LYS A 182 3.51 9.71 -25.21
CA LYS A 182 4.18 10.62 -26.16
C LYS A 182 5.60 10.18 -26.53
N LEU A 183 6.13 9.16 -25.86
CA LEU A 183 7.47 8.64 -26.14
C LEU A 183 7.43 7.72 -27.37
N PRO A 184 8.36 7.86 -28.33
CA PRO A 184 8.43 6.96 -29.47
C PRO A 184 8.80 5.53 -29.00
N GLY A 185 7.93 4.56 -29.30
CA GLY A 185 8.09 3.16 -28.90
C GLY A 185 6.76 2.50 -28.53
N SER A 186 6.81 1.23 -28.10
CA SER A 186 5.61 0.57 -27.57
C SER A 186 5.38 1.00 -26.11
N ILE A 187 4.12 1.28 -25.76
CA ILE A 187 3.71 1.70 -24.40
C ILE A 187 4.15 0.65 -23.36
N TYR A 188 4.20 -0.62 -23.75
CA TYR A 188 4.59 -1.73 -22.88
C TYR A 188 6.10 -1.73 -22.57
N THR A 189 6.95 -1.59 -23.60
CA THR A 189 8.42 -1.51 -23.40
C THR A 189 8.82 -0.28 -22.60
N ASN A 190 8.14 0.85 -22.81
CA ASN A 190 8.42 2.09 -22.07
C ASN A 190 8.05 1.97 -20.59
N ASN A 191 6.93 1.29 -20.26
CA ASN A 191 6.55 1.00 -18.88
C ASN A 191 7.50 -0.01 -18.19
N ILE A 192 8.01 -1.00 -18.92
CA ILE A 192 9.02 -1.93 -18.39
C ILE A 192 10.34 -1.21 -18.11
N MET A 193 10.82 -0.37 -19.03
CA MET A 193 12.03 0.43 -18.81
C MET A 193 11.88 1.39 -17.61
N LEU A 194 10.72 2.03 -17.46
CA LEU A 194 10.45 2.87 -16.29
C LEU A 194 10.47 2.09 -14.98
N GLY A 195 9.91 0.89 -14.97
CA GLY A 195 9.95 -0.01 -13.82
C GLY A 195 11.36 -0.46 -13.46
N LEU A 196 12.27 -0.57 -14.44
CA LEU A 196 13.68 -0.91 -14.24
C LEU A 196 14.55 0.27 -13.78
N ILE A 197 14.21 1.50 -14.19
CA ILE A 197 14.96 2.72 -13.85
C ILE A 197 14.64 3.23 -12.43
N ARG A 198 13.44 2.91 -11.91
CA ARG A 198 12.95 3.33 -10.59
C ARG A 198 13.43 2.41 -9.47
#